data_AF-A0A3C1Z4B8-F1
#
_entry.id   AF-A0A3C1Z4B8-F1
#
_cell.length_a   1.000
_cell.length_b   1.000
_cell.length_c   1.000
_cell.angle_alpha   90.00
_cell.angle_beta   90.00
_cell.angle_gamma   90.00
#
_symmetry.space_group_name_H-M   'P 1'
#
loop_
_entity.id
_entity.type
_entity.pdbx_description
1 polymer ?
#
loop_
_entity_poly.entity_id
_entity_poly.type
_entity_poly.pdbx_seq_one_letter_code
_entity_poly.pdbx_strand_id
1 'polypeptide(L)'
;GIGQSRYGGALFIFPPRAIPDIWTDEALGFAKTLEERLIAAGAVHSRETHLALVTPVAPKARWRQIAKQFGRRLVPIPLSRFSGQMIDRLRRFHVLNGQEIRSFAAQFIRE
;
A
#
# COMPACT_ATOMS: atom_id res chain seq x y z
N GLY A 1 23.94 -5.95 7.26
CA GLY A 1 22.90 -6.70 8.01
C GLY A 1 21.61 -6.72 7.23
N ILE A 2 20.74 -7.70 7.51
CA ILE A 2 19.42 -7.88 6.88
C ILE A 2 18.37 -7.73 7.97
N GLY A 3 17.53 -6.71 7.90
CA GLY A 3 16.41 -6.52 8.84
C GLY A 3 15.11 -6.97 8.20
N GLN A 4 14.33 -7.81 8.88
CA GLN A 4 12.97 -8.16 8.46
C GLN A 4 11.97 -7.19 9.11
N SER A 5 11.02 -6.67 8.35
CA SER A 5 9.93 -5.84 8.86
C SER A 5 8.60 -6.20 8.20
N ARG A 6 7.50 -5.72 8.80
CA ARG A 6 6.12 -6.00 8.39
C ARG A 6 5.36 -4.71 8.12
N TYR A 7 4.72 -4.59 6.96
CA TYR A 7 3.84 -3.47 6.67
C TYR A 7 2.49 -3.58 7.39
N GLY A 8 1.98 -2.45 7.91
CA GLY A 8 0.60 -2.31 8.41
C GLY A 8 -0.42 -2.15 7.27
N GLY A 9 -0.05 -1.38 6.24
CA GLY A 9 -0.81 -1.19 5.00
C GLY A 9 0.14 -0.79 3.87
N ALA A 10 -0.28 -0.96 2.61
CA ALA A 10 0.53 -0.68 1.44
C ALA A 10 -0.30 -0.06 0.31
N LEU A 11 0.33 0.78 -0.50
CA LEU A 11 -0.21 1.34 -1.72
C LEU A 11 0.63 0.83 -2.90
N PHE A 12 -0.03 0.29 -3.91
CA PHE A 12 0.59 -0.13 -5.16
C PHE A 12 -0.02 0.66 -6.31
N ILE A 13 0.82 1.14 -7.22
CA ILE A 13 0.40 1.87 -8.41
C ILE A 13 0.95 1.17 -9.65
N PHE A 14 0.06 0.97 -10.63
CA PHE A 14 0.41 0.47 -11.95
C PHE A 14 -0.13 1.42 -13.04
N PRO A 15 0.64 1.72 -14.10
CA PRO A 15 2.07 1.38 -14.27
C PRO A 15 2.96 2.04 -13.19
N PRO A 16 4.10 1.44 -12.81
CA PRO A 16 5.00 2.02 -11.82
C PRO A 16 5.44 3.41 -12.23
N ARG A 17 5.36 4.35 -11.29
CA ARG A 17 5.77 5.74 -11.51
C ARG A 17 6.23 6.36 -10.20
N ALA A 18 7.10 7.36 -10.29
CA ALA A 18 7.43 8.18 -9.15
C ALA A 18 6.18 8.93 -8.67
N ILE A 19 5.90 8.83 -7.38
CA ILE A 19 4.95 9.69 -6.67
C ILE A 19 5.70 10.42 -5.55
N PRO A 20 5.32 11.66 -5.22
CA PRO A 20 5.87 12.37 -4.06
C PRO A 20 5.69 11.57 -2.77
N ASP A 21 6.45 11.93 -1.72
CA ASP A 21 6.23 11.34 -0.40
C ASP A 21 4.84 11.69 0.12
N ILE A 22 3.97 10.69 0.09
CA ILE A 22 2.57 10.85 0.46
C ILE A 22 2.42 11.18 1.93
N TRP A 23 3.40 10.92 2.81
CA TRP A 23 3.32 11.15 4.25
C TRP A 23 3.55 12.60 4.66
N THR A 24 4.27 13.34 3.82
CA THR A 24 4.57 14.78 4.02
C THR A 24 3.77 15.69 3.10
N ASP A 25 3.07 15.14 2.10
CA ASP A 25 2.20 15.90 1.20
C ASP A 25 1.05 16.62 1.93
N GLU A 26 1.09 17.95 1.97
CA GLU A 26 0.06 18.80 2.58
C GLU A 26 -1.30 18.69 1.88
N ALA A 27 -1.33 18.40 0.58
CA ALA A 27 -2.58 18.23 -0.17
C ALA A 27 -3.38 17.02 0.33
N LEU A 28 -2.71 16.07 1.01
CA LEU A 28 -3.33 14.92 1.66
C LEU A 28 -3.65 15.15 3.15
N GLY A 29 -3.42 16.36 3.67
CA GLY A 29 -3.59 16.71 5.10
C GLY A 29 -5.02 16.58 5.62
N PHE A 30 -6.03 16.49 4.74
CA PHE A 30 -7.41 16.21 5.13
C PHE A 30 -7.63 14.77 5.61
N ALA A 31 -6.72 13.84 5.29
CA ALA A 31 -6.77 12.45 5.72
C ALA A 31 -6.36 12.34 7.19
N LYS A 32 -7.22 11.73 8.01
CA LYS A 32 -7.06 11.67 9.47
C LYS A 32 -6.40 10.38 9.96
N THR A 33 -6.34 9.37 9.10
CA THR A 33 -5.81 8.04 9.42
C THR A 33 -4.85 7.58 8.33
N LEU A 34 -4.00 6.61 8.64
CA LEU A 34 -3.05 6.05 7.69
C LEU A 34 -3.77 5.43 6.49
N GLU A 35 -4.89 4.75 6.72
CA GLU A 35 -5.71 4.14 5.68
C GLU A 35 -6.32 5.20 4.76
N GLU A 36 -6.87 6.28 5.32
CA GLU A 36 -7.39 7.40 4.55
C GLU A 36 -6.32 8.04 3.67
N ARG A 37 -5.09 8.16 4.20
CA ARG A 37 -3.97 8.77 3.49
C ARG A 37 -3.51 7.89 2.33
N LEU A 38 -3.43 6.58 2.52
CA LEU A 38 -3.15 5.63 1.44
C LEU A 38 -4.23 5.66 0.34
N ILE A 39 -5.50 5.72 0.74
CA ILE A 39 -6.63 5.79 -0.21
C ILE A 39 -6.61 7.12 -0.99
N ALA A 40 -6.37 8.24 -0.31
CA ALA A 40 -6.26 9.54 -0.94
C ALA A 40 -5.09 9.59 -1.93
N ALA A 41 -3.91 9.12 -1.53
CA ALA A 41 -2.74 9.01 -2.40
C ALA A 41 -3.01 8.14 -3.62
N GLY A 42 -3.64 6.97 -3.44
CA GLY A 42 -4.06 6.13 -4.56
C GLY A 42 -5.03 6.85 -5.49
N ALA A 43 -5.97 7.63 -4.96
CA ALA A 43 -6.96 8.34 -5.75
C ALA A 43 -6.38 9.53 -6.53
N VAL A 44 -5.42 10.24 -5.96
CA VAL A 44 -4.70 11.35 -6.58
C VAL A 44 -3.77 10.86 -7.69
N HIS A 45 -3.00 9.80 -7.43
CA HIS A 45 -1.91 9.40 -8.33
C HIS A 45 -2.26 8.30 -9.34
N SER A 46 -3.38 7.59 -9.15
CA SER A 46 -3.86 6.61 -10.11
C SER A 46 -4.35 7.27 -11.40
N ARG A 47 -4.10 6.62 -12.54
CA ARG A 47 -4.73 6.97 -13.81
C ARG A 47 -6.10 6.30 -13.97
N GLU A 48 -6.31 5.19 -13.27
CA GLU A 48 -7.53 4.41 -13.33
C GLU A 48 -8.67 5.04 -12.54
N THR A 49 -9.90 4.91 -13.03
CA THR A 49 -11.11 5.36 -12.33
C THR A 49 -11.47 4.46 -11.14
N HIS A 50 -11.01 3.21 -11.16
CA HIS A 50 -11.28 2.22 -10.13
C HIS A 50 -10.03 1.92 -9.33
N LEU A 51 -10.17 1.90 -8.00
CA LEU A 51 -9.10 1.54 -7.07
C LEU A 51 -9.48 0.27 -6.34
N ALA A 52 -8.69 -0.79 -6.49
CA ALA A 52 -8.85 -2.00 -5.69
C ALA A 52 -8.52 -1.69 -4.23
N LEU A 53 -9.48 -1.92 -3.33
CA LEU A 53 -9.31 -1.80 -1.89
C LEU A 53 -9.34 -3.19 -1.28
N VAL A 54 -8.16 -3.74 -0.98
CA VAL A 54 -8.05 -5.01 -0.26
C VAL A 54 -8.10 -4.73 1.25
N THR A 55 -9.12 -5.24 1.95
CA THR A 55 -9.34 -4.87 3.36
C THR A 55 -10.02 -5.99 4.17
N PRO A 56 -9.68 -6.18 5.45
CA PRO A 56 -10.36 -7.14 6.32
C PRO A 56 -11.72 -6.65 6.84
N VAL A 57 -12.06 -5.38 6.63
CA VAL A 57 -13.28 -4.75 7.14
C VAL A 57 -14.13 -4.19 6.01
N ALA A 58 -15.43 -4.02 6.25
CA ALA A 58 -16.29 -3.33 5.30
C ALA A 58 -15.77 -1.90 5.04
N PRO A 59 -15.75 -1.42 3.78
CA PRO A 59 -15.27 -0.07 3.49
C PRO A 59 -16.08 0.98 4.23
N LYS A 60 -15.39 1.86 4.95
CA LYS A 60 -16.02 2.97 5.68
C LYS A 60 -16.60 3.99 4.70
N ALA A 61 -17.66 4.69 5.09
CA ALA A 61 -18.29 5.73 4.25
C ALA A 61 -17.29 6.82 3.86
N ARG A 62 -16.45 7.25 4.82
CA ARG A 62 -15.41 8.24 4.61
C ARG A 62 -14.38 7.83 3.55
N TRP A 63 -14.00 6.55 3.48
CA TRP A 63 -13.09 6.05 2.45
C TRP A 63 -13.68 6.21 1.04
N ARG A 64 -14.97 5.90 0.87
CA ARG A 64 -15.67 6.11 -0.40
C ARG A 64 -15.79 7.59 -0.76
N GLN A 65 -16.03 8.45 0.22
CA GLN A 65 -16.08 9.91 0.02
C GLN A 65 -14.73 10.46 -0.45
N ILE A 66 -13.63 10.04 0.17
CA ILE A 66 -12.27 10.44 -0.24
C ILE A 66 -12.02 10.05 -1.69
N ALA A 67 -12.27 8.78 -2.07
CA ALA A 67 -12.08 8.36 -3.45
C ALA A 67 -12.96 9.16 -4.43
N LYS A 68 -14.22 9.41 -4.05
CA LYS A 68 -15.19 10.17 -4.87
C LYS A 68 -14.76 11.62 -5.09
N GLN A 69 -14.10 12.26 -4.10
CA GLN A 69 -13.58 13.62 -4.23
C GLN A 69 -12.62 13.77 -5.43
N PHE A 70 -11.90 12.69 -5.78
CA PHE A 70 -10.98 12.64 -6.93
C PHE A 70 -11.57 11.93 -8.15
N GLY A 71 -12.90 11.75 -8.20
CA GLY A 71 -13.58 11.07 -9.30
C GLY A 71 -13.28 9.57 -9.38
N ARG A 72 -12.85 8.95 -8.27
CA ARG A 72 -12.50 7.52 -8.22
C ARG A 72 -13.56 6.69 -7.51
N ARG A 73 -13.62 5.40 -7.87
CA ARG A 73 -14.48 4.40 -7.23
C ARG A 73 -13.64 3.33 -6.56
N LEU A 74 -13.93 3.06 -5.28
CA LEU A 74 -13.33 1.93 -4.57
C LEU A 74 -14.02 0.62 -4.98
N VAL A 75 -13.21 -0.37 -5.32
CA VAL A 75 -13.62 -1.75 -5.59
C VAL A 75 -13.14 -2.60 -4.41
N PRO A 76 -14.01 -2.90 -3.43
CA PRO A 76 -13.59 -3.65 -2.26
C PRO A 76 -13.38 -5.12 -2.57
N ILE A 77 -12.24 -5.65 -2.13
CA ILE A 77 -11.90 -7.06 -2.20
C ILE A 77 -11.63 -7.53 -0.77
N PRO A 78 -12.43 -8.46 -0.21
CA PRO A 78 -12.19 -8.94 1.14
C PRO A 78 -10.80 -9.56 1.28
N LEU A 79 -10.06 -9.18 2.32
CA LEU A 79 -8.72 -9.74 2.59
C LEU A 79 -8.76 -11.27 2.76
N SER A 80 -9.88 -11.82 3.24
CA SER A 80 -10.11 -13.26 3.39
C SER A 80 -10.12 -14.04 2.07
N ARG A 81 -10.18 -13.37 0.90
CA ARG A 81 -10.02 -14.03 -0.41
C ARG A 81 -8.59 -14.43 -0.72
N PHE A 82 -7.62 -14.01 0.09
CA PHE A 82 -6.20 -14.32 -0.08
C PHE A 82 -5.74 -15.27 1.02
N SER A 83 -4.82 -16.19 0.68
CA SER A 83 -4.26 -17.10 1.68
C SER A 83 -3.41 -16.35 2.71
N GLY A 84 -3.39 -16.84 3.95
CA GLY A 84 -2.55 -16.25 5.00
C GLY A 84 -1.07 -16.20 4.60
N GLN A 85 -0.58 -17.23 3.91
CA GLN A 85 0.78 -17.27 3.37
C GLN A 85 1.04 -16.16 2.34
N MET A 86 0.10 -15.92 1.41
CA MET A 86 0.23 -14.86 0.42
C MET A 86 0.22 -13.47 1.07
N ILE A 87 -0.67 -13.24 2.03
CA ILE A 87 -0.73 -11.98 2.78
C ILE A 87 0.57 -11.76 3.56
N ASP A 88 1.09 -12.80 4.18
CA ASP A 88 2.32 -12.69 4.98
C ASP A 88 3.54 -12.41 4.11
N ARG A 89 3.65 -13.06 2.94
CA ARG A 89 4.67 -12.73 1.93
C ARG A 89 4.58 -11.28 1.47
N LEU A 90 3.38 -10.79 1.14
CA LEU A 90 3.18 -9.40 0.71
C LEU A 90 3.52 -8.38 1.79
N ARG A 91 3.35 -8.74 3.07
CA ARG A 91 3.62 -7.84 4.20
C ARG A 91 5.07 -7.88 4.65
N ARG A 92 5.81 -8.95 4.38
CA ARG A 92 7.23 -9.08 4.74
C ARG A 92 8.11 -8.37 3.72
N PHE A 93 9.01 -7.53 4.22
CA PHE A 93 10.08 -6.97 3.42
C PHE A 93 11.39 -7.00 4.18
N HIS A 94 12.48 -6.95 3.43
CA HIS A 94 13.83 -7.01 3.95
C HIS A 94 14.55 -5.70 3.65
N VAL A 95 15.03 -5.03 4.70
CA VAL A 95 15.90 -3.86 4.56
C VAL A 95 17.33 -4.34 4.55
N LEU A 96 18.05 -4.02 3.47
CA LEU A 96 19.44 -4.40 3.28
C LEU A 96 20.34 -3.22 3.63
N ASN A 97 21.27 -3.41 4.57
CA ASN A 97 22.22 -2.37 4.94
C ASN A 97 23.43 -2.32 3.98
N GLY A 98 23.19 -1.91 2.73
CA GLY A 98 24.24 -1.71 1.71
C GLY A 98 24.13 -2.62 0.49
N GLN A 99 24.78 -2.21 -0.61
CA GLN A 99 24.78 -2.96 -1.88
C GLN A 99 25.49 -4.31 -1.76
N GLU A 100 26.61 -4.36 -1.03
CA GLU A 100 27.39 -5.57 -0.69
C GLU A 100 26.48 -6.72 -0.21
N ILE A 101 25.48 -6.39 0.61
CA ILE A 101 24.56 -7.34 1.23
C ILE A 101 23.68 -8.04 0.19
N ARG A 102 23.36 -7.40 -0.96
CA ARG A 102 22.53 -8.02 -2.01
C ARG A 102 23.14 -9.31 -2.55
N SER A 103 24.47 -9.39 -2.60
CA SER A 103 25.19 -10.55 -3.15
C SER A 103 24.91 -11.85 -2.39
N PHE A 104 24.63 -11.77 -1.08
CA PHE A 104 24.34 -12.93 -0.24
C PHE A 104 22.96 -12.89 0.44
N ALA A 105 22.19 -11.81 0.32
CA ALA A 105 20.87 -11.67 0.95
C ALA A 105 19.91 -12.80 0.59
N ALA A 106 19.99 -13.32 -0.64
CA ALA A 106 19.17 -14.44 -1.09
C ALA A 106 19.37 -15.72 -0.25
N GLN A 107 20.51 -15.91 0.41
CA GLN A 107 20.78 -17.06 1.27
C GLN A 107 19.99 -16.99 2.61
N PHE A 108 19.51 -15.80 2.97
CA PHE A 108 18.85 -15.53 4.26
C PHE A 108 17.37 -15.15 4.12
N ILE A 109 16.92 -14.78 2.92
CA ILE A 109 15.52 -14.48 2.61
C ILE A 109 14.83 -15.79 2.20
N ARG A 110 13.88 -16.27 3.02
CA ARG A 110 13.10 -17.48 2.73
C ARG A 110 11.74 -17.11 2.14
N GLU A 111 11.28 -17.87 1.13
CA GLU A 111 9.94 -17.75 0.51
C GLU A 111 8.78 -18.17 1.43
#